data_AF-A0A377FMW1-F1
#
_entry.id   AF-A0A377FMW1-F1
#
_cell.length_a   1.000
_cell.length_b   1.000
_cell.length_c   1.000
_cell.angle_alpha   90.00
_cell.angle_beta   90.00
_cell.angle_gamma   90.00
#
_symmetry.space_group_name_H-M   'P 1'
#
loop_
_entity.id
_entity.type
_entity.pdbx_description
1 polymer ?
#
loop_
_entity_poly.entity_id
_entity_poly.type
_entity_poly.pdbx_seq_one_letter_code
_entity_poly.pdbx_strand_id
1 'polypeptide(L)'
;MYTGKISIENKIIDSEHYFKIVYCPEIKEYMLCVYIAWVAGYDRYYKIGEGDLSLYETNRSEFYAKYEKEINAKITERVMGSAALRDYDPNYLPDEVLKTLDGYPPFDGYVYKDGILYARVKIGDTFFSIPPIKDEKL
;
A
#
# COMPACT_ATOMS: atom_id res chain seq x y z
N MET A 1 7.81 4.71 12.49
CA MET A 1 8.33 6.00 12.00
C MET A 1 7.23 6.71 11.23
N TYR A 2 6.90 7.96 11.57
CA TYR A 2 5.98 8.76 10.75
C TYR A 2 6.68 9.18 9.46
N THR A 3 6.06 8.93 8.31
CA THR A 3 6.64 9.27 7.00
C THR A 3 5.88 10.40 6.32
N GLY A 4 4.65 10.71 6.76
CA GLY A 4 3.79 11.67 6.08
C GLY A 4 3.37 11.12 4.72
N LYS A 5 4.15 11.38 3.68
CA LYS A 5 3.89 10.88 2.32
C LYS A 5 4.86 9.76 1.95
N ILE A 6 4.51 9.03 0.89
CA ILE A 6 5.41 8.11 0.20
C ILE A 6 5.94 8.82 -1.03
N SER A 7 7.24 9.04 -1.08
CA SER A 7 7.90 9.55 -2.29
C SER A 7 8.33 8.39 -3.18
N ILE A 8 8.48 8.66 -4.47
CA ILE A 8 8.82 7.67 -5.49
C ILE A 8 10.10 8.11 -6.19
N GLU A 9 11.09 7.22 -6.16
CA GLU A 9 12.37 7.34 -6.89
C GLU A 9 12.64 6.06 -7.70
N ASN A 10 13.61 6.11 -8.62
CA ASN A 10 14.09 4.96 -9.39
C ASN A 10 12.95 4.10 -10.00
N LYS A 11 12.00 4.79 -10.65
CA LYS A 11 10.73 4.23 -11.12
C LYS A 11 10.89 3.44 -12.42
N ILE A 12 10.48 2.17 -12.39
CA ILE A 12 10.23 1.34 -13.58
C ILE A 12 8.73 1.21 -13.76
N ILE A 13 8.23 1.39 -14.98
CA ILE A 13 6.80 1.37 -15.31
C ILE A 13 6.50 0.22 -16.25
N ASP A 14 5.52 -0.59 -15.89
CA ASP A 14 4.93 -1.60 -16.75
C ASP A 14 3.47 -1.22 -17.04
N SER A 15 3.27 -0.53 -18.15
CA SER A 15 1.94 -0.04 -18.53
C SER A 15 1.01 -1.14 -19.05
N GLU A 16 1.57 -2.26 -19.53
CA GLU A 16 0.79 -3.41 -19.99
C GLU A 16 0.12 -4.12 -18.80
N HIS A 17 0.86 -4.25 -17.70
CA HIS A 17 0.40 -4.91 -16.48
C HIS A 17 -0.03 -3.95 -15.36
N TYR A 18 -0.14 -2.65 -15.68
CA TYR A 18 -0.64 -1.60 -14.77
C TYR A 18 0.08 -1.53 -13.42
N PHE A 19 1.41 -1.66 -13.41
CA PHE A 19 2.20 -1.52 -12.19
C PHE A 19 3.47 -0.69 -12.38
N LYS A 20 4.09 -0.33 -11.27
CA LYS A 20 5.42 0.27 -11.20
C LYS A 20 6.25 -0.38 -10.11
N ILE A 21 7.56 -0.52 -10.35
CA ILE A 21 8.54 -0.83 -9.30
C ILE A 21 9.18 0.50 -8.91
N VAL A 22 9.18 0.81 -7.62
CA VAL A 22 9.65 2.10 -7.10
C VAL A 22 10.56 1.92 -5.91
N TYR A 23 11.50 2.83 -5.71
CA TYR A 23 12.19 2.99 -4.44
C TYR A 23 11.50 4.09 -3.62
N CYS A 24 11.23 3.83 -2.34
CA CYS A 24 10.73 4.83 -1.41
C CYS A 24 11.82 5.20 -0.41
N PRO A 25 12.37 6.43 -0.46
CA PRO A 25 13.47 6.85 0.39
C PRO A 25 13.08 6.96 1.87
N GLU A 26 11.81 7.24 2.17
CA GLU A 26 11.32 7.35 3.55
C GLU A 26 11.45 6.03 4.31
N ILE A 27 11.17 4.91 3.65
CA ILE A 27 11.24 3.57 4.28
C ILE A 27 12.46 2.76 3.83
N LYS A 28 13.21 3.27 2.85
CA LYS A 28 14.40 2.65 2.25
C LYS A 28 14.14 1.29 1.62
N GLU A 29 12.95 1.10 1.04
CA GLU A 29 12.53 -0.16 0.42
C GLU A 29 12.16 0.04 -1.04
N TYR A 30 12.39 -1.00 -1.84
CA TYR A 30 11.71 -1.13 -3.12
C TYR A 30 10.31 -1.72 -2.92
N MET A 31 9.36 -1.26 -3.73
CA MET A 31 7.97 -1.70 -3.67
C MET A 31 7.41 -1.92 -5.07
N LEU A 32 6.50 -2.89 -5.17
CA LEU A 32 5.61 -3.04 -6.31
C LEU A 32 4.35 -2.20 -6.03
N CYS A 33 4.12 -1.14 -6.81
CA CYS A 33 2.86 -0.40 -6.76
C CYS A 33 1.97 -0.83 -7.92
N VAL A 34 0.85 -1.46 -7.61
CA VAL A 34 -0.14 -1.88 -8.61
C VAL A 34 -1.25 -0.85 -8.65
N TYR A 35 -1.59 -0.41 -9.86
CA TYR A 35 -2.70 0.51 -10.08
C TYR A 35 -4.02 -0.23 -9.94
N ILE A 36 -4.89 0.31 -9.09
CA ILE A 36 -6.24 -0.19 -8.87
C ILE A 36 -7.21 0.71 -9.63
N ALA A 37 -7.81 0.17 -10.69
CA ALA A 37 -8.83 0.84 -11.48
C ALA A 37 -10.14 0.95 -10.69
N TRP A 38 -10.29 2.04 -9.95
CA TRP A 38 -11.52 2.43 -9.26
C TRP A 38 -11.92 3.87 -9.64
N VAL A 39 -13.00 4.42 -9.04
CA VAL A 39 -13.60 5.72 -9.41
C VAL A 39 -12.60 6.87 -9.61
N ALA A 40 -11.51 6.89 -8.83
CA ALA A 40 -10.43 7.88 -8.97
C ALA A 40 -9.05 7.28 -9.30
N GLY A 41 -8.92 5.94 -9.40
CA GLY A 41 -7.64 5.25 -9.51
C GLY A 41 -6.74 5.45 -8.29
N TYR A 42 -6.02 4.42 -7.86
CA TYR A 42 -5.01 4.58 -6.80
C TYR A 42 -4.00 3.45 -6.85
N ASP A 43 -2.84 3.65 -6.21
CA ASP A 43 -1.82 2.60 -6.11
C ASP A 43 -1.96 1.82 -4.80
N ARG A 44 -1.89 0.49 -4.89
CA ARG A 44 -1.64 -0.38 -3.74
C ARG A 44 -0.18 -0.80 -3.72
N TYR A 45 0.44 -0.79 -2.55
CA TYR A 45 1.86 -1.04 -2.36
C TYR A 45 2.09 -2.44 -1.81
N TYR A 46 2.95 -3.20 -2.47
CA TYR A 46 3.34 -4.55 -2.05
C TYR A 46 4.85 -4.64 -1.87
N LYS A 47 5.25 -5.45 -0.89
CA LYS A 47 6.65 -5.79 -0.63
C LYS A 47 7.18 -6.64 -1.78
N ILE A 48 8.37 -6.27 -2.26
CA ILE A 48 9.17 -7.13 -3.12
C ILE A 48 10.43 -7.58 -2.38
N GLY A 49 10.97 -8.73 -2.76
CA GLY A 49 12.16 -9.30 -2.17
C GLY A 49 13.44 -8.74 -2.77
N GLU A 50 14.55 -9.04 -2.11
CA GLU A 50 15.88 -8.79 -2.65
C GLU A 50 16.06 -9.58 -3.96
N GLY A 51 16.63 -8.94 -4.98
CA GLY A 51 16.82 -9.54 -6.31
C GLY A 51 15.59 -9.47 -7.23
N ASP A 52 14.41 -9.08 -6.76
CA ASP A 52 13.20 -9.00 -7.61
C ASP A 52 13.28 -7.93 -8.69
N LEU A 53 14.03 -6.85 -8.44
CA LEU A 53 14.36 -5.87 -9.46
C LEU A 53 15.16 -6.50 -10.60
N SER A 54 16.19 -7.28 -10.26
CA SER A 54 17.01 -8.00 -11.23
C SER A 54 16.24 -9.12 -11.93
N LEU A 55 15.32 -9.78 -11.23
CA LEU A 55 14.39 -10.75 -11.81
C LEU A 55 13.52 -10.09 -12.88
N TYR A 56 12.97 -8.89 -12.60
CA TYR A 56 12.21 -8.14 -13.62
C TYR A 56 13.05 -7.79 -14.85
N GLU A 57 14.32 -7.42 -14.66
CA GLU A 57 15.20 -7.05 -15.77
C GLU A 57 15.65 -8.25 -16.62
N THR A 58 15.82 -9.42 -15.99
CA THR A 58 16.41 -10.61 -16.64
C THR A 58 15.39 -11.66 -17.06
N ASN A 59 14.29 -11.81 -16.32
CA ASN A 59 13.24 -12.80 -16.57
C ASN A 59 11.85 -12.28 -16.14
N ARG A 60 11.26 -11.42 -16.98
CA ARG A 60 9.94 -10.83 -16.73
C ARG A 60 8.83 -11.85 -16.53
N SER A 61 8.83 -12.94 -17.29
CA SER A 61 7.80 -13.97 -17.19
C SER A 61 7.76 -14.61 -15.81
N GLU A 62 8.93 -14.86 -15.22
CA GLU A 62 9.04 -15.38 -13.85
C GLU A 62 8.61 -14.34 -12.80
N PHE A 63 8.99 -13.07 -12.99
CA PHE A 63 8.50 -11.97 -12.15
C PHE A 63 6.96 -11.88 -12.17
N TYR A 64 6.36 -11.91 -13.36
CA TYR A 64 4.90 -11.85 -13.51
C TYR A 64 4.22 -13.03 -12.84
N ALA A 65 4.75 -14.24 -12.98
CA ALA A 65 4.21 -15.42 -12.30
C ALA A 65 4.30 -15.30 -10.77
N LYS A 66 5.41 -14.75 -10.25
CA LYS A 66 5.62 -14.54 -8.81
C LYS A 66 4.63 -13.54 -8.21
N TYR A 67 4.29 -12.48 -8.93
CA TYR A 67 3.42 -11.38 -8.50
C TYR A 67 2.03 -11.39 -9.16
N GLU A 68 1.63 -12.52 -9.75
CA GLU A 68 0.41 -12.64 -10.54
C GLU A 68 -0.82 -12.16 -9.78
N LYS A 69 -0.94 -12.54 -8.50
CA LYS A 69 -2.09 -12.16 -7.66
C LYS A 69 -2.13 -10.65 -7.45
N GLU A 70 -1.01 -10.06 -7.07
CA GLU A 70 -0.88 -8.63 -6.82
C GLU A 70 -1.15 -7.82 -8.08
N ILE A 71 -0.58 -8.21 -9.24
CA ILE A 71 -0.78 -7.60 -10.56
C ILE A 71 -2.26 -7.68 -10.97
N ASN A 72 -2.95 -8.78 -10.65
CA ASN A 72 -4.40 -8.92 -10.83
C ASN A 72 -5.22 -8.26 -9.70
N ALA A 73 -4.66 -7.26 -9.04
CA ALA A 73 -5.28 -6.43 -8.01
C ALA A 73 -5.79 -7.17 -6.77
N LYS A 74 -5.33 -8.40 -6.50
CA LYS A 74 -5.66 -9.14 -5.28
C LYS A 74 -4.84 -8.63 -4.11
N ILE A 75 -5.48 -8.42 -2.96
CA ILE A 75 -4.79 -8.16 -1.70
C ILE A 75 -4.13 -9.48 -1.27
N THR A 76 -2.86 -9.43 -0.92
CA THR A 76 -2.08 -10.60 -0.48
C THR A 76 -1.35 -10.28 0.82
N GLU A 77 -0.72 -11.29 1.41
CA GLU A 77 0.17 -11.14 2.56
C GLU A 77 1.33 -10.15 2.35
N ARG A 78 1.68 -9.83 1.09
CA ARG A 78 2.73 -8.87 0.74
C ARG A 78 2.27 -7.42 0.81
N VAL A 79 0.99 -7.16 1.06
CA VAL A 79 0.47 -5.79 1.13
C VAL A 79 1.21 -5.00 2.22
N MET A 80 1.77 -3.87 1.83
CA MET A 80 2.41 -2.92 2.73
C MET A 80 1.44 -1.81 3.11
N GLY A 81 0.64 -1.33 2.15
CA GLY A 81 -0.30 -0.23 2.33
C GLY A 81 -0.91 0.20 1.01
N SER A 82 -1.57 1.35 0.99
CA SER A 82 -2.28 1.87 -0.18
C SER A 82 -2.36 3.39 -0.16
N ALA A 83 -2.48 4.00 -1.34
CA ALA A 83 -2.81 5.41 -1.48
C ALA A 83 -4.25 5.74 -1.04
N ALA A 84 -5.12 4.74 -0.91
CA ALA A 84 -6.53 4.91 -0.54
C ALA A 84 -6.86 4.26 0.81
N LEU A 85 -7.56 5.01 1.68
CA LEU A 85 -8.04 4.53 2.99
C LEU A 85 -8.99 3.32 2.91
N ARG A 86 -9.58 3.05 1.74
CA ARG A 86 -10.47 1.89 1.54
C ARG A 86 -9.77 0.55 1.71
N ASP A 87 -8.46 0.49 1.45
CA ASP A 87 -7.66 -0.73 1.64
C ASP A 87 -7.21 -0.90 3.10
N TYR A 88 -7.73 -0.11 4.04
CA TYR A 88 -7.39 -0.15 5.46
C TYR A 88 -8.57 -0.63 6.29
N ASP A 89 -8.28 -1.35 7.38
CA ASP A 89 -9.31 -1.97 8.23
C ASP A 89 -9.87 -0.97 9.26
N PRO A 90 -11.07 -0.39 9.04
CA PRO A 90 -11.60 0.65 9.92
C PRO A 90 -11.90 0.14 11.33
N ASN A 91 -11.99 -1.18 11.55
CA ASN A 91 -12.26 -1.76 12.87
C ASN A 91 -11.11 -1.53 13.88
N TYR A 92 -9.97 -0.99 13.43
CA TYR A 92 -8.91 -0.52 14.32
C TYR A 92 -9.18 0.86 14.92
N LEU A 93 -10.27 1.52 14.53
CA LEU A 93 -10.79 2.71 15.20
C LEU A 93 -11.75 2.29 16.33
N PRO A 94 -11.78 3.03 17.46
CA PRO A 94 -12.77 2.79 18.51
C PRO A 94 -14.21 2.88 18.00
N ASP A 95 -15.11 2.07 18.55
CA ASP A 95 -16.55 2.09 18.19
C ASP A 95 -17.18 3.48 18.31
N GLU A 96 -16.79 4.26 19.33
CA GLU A 96 -17.27 5.62 19.55
C GLU A 96 -16.87 6.56 18.41
N VAL A 97 -15.67 6.36 17.87
CA VAL A 97 -15.16 7.07 16.70
C VAL A 97 -15.94 6.62 15.46
N LEU A 98 -16.07 5.31 15.24
CA LEU A 98 -16.78 4.77 14.08
C LEU A 98 -18.23 5.25 13.98
N LYS A 99 -18.94 5.34 15.11
CA LYS A 99 -20.34 5.82 15.18
C LYS A 99 -20.50 7.31 14.88
N THR A 100 -19.43 8.09 15.01
CA THR A 100 -19.46 9.55 14.83
C THR A 100 -18.80 10.01 13.54
N LEU A 101 -18.19 9.10 12.77
CA LEU A 101 -17.59 9.40 11.48
C LEU A 101 -18.67 9.74 10.44
N ASP A 102 -18.55 10.92 9.85
CA ASP A 102 -19.29 11.34 8.67
C ASP A 102 -18.42 11.14 7.42
N GLY A 103 -18.31 9.88 6.98
CA GLY A 103 -17.48 9.47 5.83
C GLY A 103 -16.10 8.93 6.22
N TYR A 104 -15.14 9.00 5.29
CA TYR A 104 -13.78 8.51 5.54
C TYR A 104 -13.03 9.43 6.51
N PRO A 105 -12.28 8.88 7.47
CA PRO A 105 -11.51 9.69 8.40
C PRO A 105 -10.44 10.52 7.67
N PRO A 106 -10.08 11.72 8.15
CA PRO A 106 -9.07 12.55 7.54
C PRO A 106 -7.71 11.85 7.50
N PHE A 107 -7.23 11.54 6.29
CA PHE A 107 -5.90 10.96 6.08
C PHE A 107 -4.81 11.98 6.39
N ASP A 108 -3.84 11.59 7.22
CA ASP A 108 -2.72 12.42 7.67
C ASP A 108 -1.37 11.74 7.43
N GLY A 109 -1.31 10.90 6.40
CA GLY A 109 -0.10 10.23 5.96
C GLY A 109 0.07 8.82 6.52
N TYR A 110 1.32 8.36 6.61
CA TYR A 110 1.63 6.99 7.04
C TYR A 110 2.50 6.91 8.28
N VAL A 111 2.31 5.84 9.04
CA VAL A 111 3.26 5.34 10.03
C VAL A 111 3.83 4.03 9.51
N TYR A 112 5.13 4.03 9.20
CA TYR A 112 5.84 2.83 8.80
C TYR A 112 6.32 2.05 10.03
N LYS A 113 5.95 0.78 10.13
CA LYS A 113 6.37 -0.12 11.21
C LYS A 113 6.33 -1.56 10.71
N ASP A 114 7.40 -2.32 10.98
CA ASP A 114 7.49 -3.76 10.71
C ASP A 114 7.13 -4.16 9.26
N GLY A 115 7.56 -3.36 8.28
CA GLY A 115 7.25 -3.59 6.87
C GLY A 115 5.87 -3.11 6.41
N ILE A 116 5.07 -2.52 7.30
CA ILE A 116 3.69 -2.09 7.02
C ILE A 116 3.58 -0.56 7.08
N LEU A 117 2.88 0.01 6.10
CA LEU A 117 2.48 1.41 6.01
C LEU A 117 1.07 1.56 6.58
N TYR A 118 0.98 1.76 7.88
CA TYR A 118 -0.28 2.07 8.56
C TYR A 118 -0.77 3.44 8.09
N ALA A 119 -2.04 3.56 7.70
CA ALA A 119 -2.65 4.84 7.45
C ALA A 119 -2.79 5.58 8.77
N ARG A 120 -2.23 6.78 8.85
CA ARG A 120 -2.43 7.68 9.96
C ARG A 120 -3.64 8.54 9.67
N VAL A 121 -4.58 8.59 10.60
CA VAL A 121 -5.75 9.46 10.49
C VAL A 121 -5.85 10.37 11.71
N LYS A 122 -6.34 11.59 11.50
CA LYS A 122 -6.55 12.57 12.57
C LYS A 122 -8.04 12.76 12.84
N ILE A 123 -8.46 12.56 14.08
CA ILE A 123 -9.85 12.70 14.52
C ILE A 123 -9.85 13.54 15.80
N GLY A 124 -10.39 14.76 15.71
CA GLY A 124 -10.16 15.77 16.73
C GLY A 124 -8.66 16.03 16.91
N ASP A 125 -8.16 15.93 18.13
CA ASP A 125 -6.73 16.06 18.47
C ASP A 125 -6.00 14.70 18.58
N THR A 126 -6.69 13.60 18.28
CA THR A 126 -6.15 12.25 18.40
C THR A 126 -5.72 11.70 17.04
N PHE A 127 -4.61 10.96 17.04
CA PHE A 127 -4.13 10.23 15.87
C PHE A 127 -4.29 8.74 16.03
N PHE A 128 -4.81 8.10 14.99
CA PHE A 128 -4.94 6.64 14.92
C PHE A 128 -4.07 6.11 13.79
N SER A 129 -3.56 4.89 13.96
CA SER A 129 -2.80 4.16 12.93
C SER A 129 -3.58 2.91 12.56
N ILE A 130 -4.04 2.85 11.31
CA ILE A 130 -4.92 1.81 10.80
C ILE A 130 -4.08 0.89 9.89
N PRO A 131 -4.07 -0.42 10.07
CA PRO A 131 -3.35 -1.34 9.19
C PRO A 131 -4.10 -1.55 7.87
N PRO A 132 -3.40 -1.93 6.78
CA PRO A 132 -4.06 -2.41 5.58
C PRO A 132 -4.86 -3.68 5.88
N ILE A 133 -5.95 -3.88 5.13
CA ILE A 133 -6.70 -5.13 5.11
C ILE A 133 -5.75 -6.24 4.63
N LYS A 134 -5.76 -7.38 5.33
CA LYS A 134 -5.04 -8.60 4.92
C LYS A 134 -6.04 -9.66 4.49
N ASP A 135 -5.59 -10.53 3.59
CA ASP A 135 -6.39 -11.58 2.94
C ASP A 135 -7.15 -12.49 3.93
N GLU A 136 -6.65 -12.66 5.17
CA GLU A 136 -7.35 -13.41 6.23
C GLU A 136 -8.69 -12.78 6.68
N LYS A 137 -9.00 -11.55 6.25
CA LYS A 137 -10.22 -10.81 6.59
C LYS A 137 -11.14 -10.52 5.39
N LEU A 138 -10.88 -11.10 4.21
CA LEU A 138 -11.70 -10.94 3.00
C LEU A 138 -12.60 -12.15 2.72
#